data_AF-A0A2K1J9M2-F1
#
_entry.id   AF-A0A2K1J9M2-F1
#
_cell.length_a   1.000
_cell.length_b   1.000
_cell.length_c   1.000
_cell.angle_alpha   90.00
_cell.angle_beta   90.00
_cell.angle_gamma   90.00
#
_symmetry.space_group_name_H-M   'P 1'
#
loop_
_entity.id
_entity.type
_entity.pdbx_description
1 polymer ?
#
loop_
_entity_poly.entity_id
_entity_poly.type
_entity_poly.pdbx_seq_one_letter_code
_entity_poly.pdbx_strand_id
1 'polypeptide(L)'
;MRIELAGGTVTSDGYVNGQVTVARAIGDWHMPGVKGFNDTWPVIAEPEIRSLELSEVDEFLLLGCDGLWDVFTSSAAVDFARRQLREHNYPERCSKALIEEALKRNAQDNITVITLCFQAEAPPDVTVVERSTIRKLILKVIVATGP
;
A
#
# COMPACT_ATOMS: atom_id res chain seq x y z
N MET A 1 -14.39 -0.92 -18.84
CA MET A 1 -13.61 -1.18 -17.61
C MET A 1 -13.97 -2.57 -17.06
N ARG A 2 -13.09 -3.28 -16.33
CA ARG A 2 -13.35 -4.66 -15.83
C ARG A 2 -14.69 -4.78 -15.06
N ILE A 3 -14.96 -3.82 -14.17
CA ILE A 3 -16.18 -3.79 -13.35
C ILE A 3 -17.44 -3.75 -14.22
N GLU A 4 -17.46 -2.88 -15.23
CA GLU A 4 -18.57 -2.73 -16.18
C GLU A 4 -18.79 -3.99 -17.03
N LEU A 5 -17.70 -4.65 -17.44
CA LEU A 5 -17.79 -5.93 -18.17
C LEU A 5 -18.38 -7.06 -17.31
N ALA A 6 -18.28 -6.96 -15.98
CA ALA A 6 -18.93 -7.86 -15.02
C ALA A 6 -20.35 -7.40 -14.63
N GLY A 7 -20.91 -6.41 -15.33
CA GLY A 7 -22.25 -5.86 -15.06
C GLY A 7 -22.32 -4.92 -13.86
N GLY A 8 -21.17 -4.53 -13.29
CA GLY A 8 -21.10 -3.56 -12.20
C GLY A 8 -21.01 -2.11 -12.68
N THR A 9 -21.13 -1.19 -11.75
CA THR A 9 -20.98 0.27 -11.94
C THR A 9 -19.99 0.82 -10.93
N VAL A 10 -19.40 1.98 -11.24
CA VAL A 10 -18.57 2.74 -10.30
C VAL A 10 -19.23 4.11 -10.13
N THR A 11 -19.59 4.46 -8.90
CA THR A 11 -20.17 5.75 -8.58
C THR A 11 -19.13 6.87 -8.66
N SER A 12 -19.57 8.13 -8.72
CA SER A 12 -18.67 9.29 -8.83
C SER A 12 -17.69 9.43 -7.65
N ASP A 13 -18.05 8.90 -6.49
CA ASP A 13 -17.26 8.85 -5.26
C ASP A 13 -16.45 7.54 -5.12
N GLY A 14 -16.42 6.68 -6.16
CA GLY A 14 -15.51 5.54 -6.25
C GLY A 14 -16.03 4.20 -5.73
N TYR A 15 -17.31 4.12 -5.37
CA TYR A 15 -17.91 2.87 -4.88
C TYR A 15 -18.34 1.96 -6.04
N VAL A 16 -17.97 0.68 -5.94
CA VAL A 16 -18.45 -0.40 -6.81
C VAL A 16 -19.87 -0.76 -6.41
N ASN A 17 -20.82 -0.55 -7.33
CA ASN A 17 -22.26 -0.75 -7.10
C ASN A 17 -22.80 -0.05 -5.83
N GLY A 18 -22.16 1.07 -5.44
CA GLY A 18 -22.50 1.81 -4.23
C GLY A 18 -22.20 1.09 -2.91
N GLN A 19 -21.41 0.00 -2.92
CA GLN A 19 -21.14 -0.81 -1.72
C GLN A 19 -19.72 -0.65 -1.18
N VAL A 20 -18.70 -0.82 -2.02
CA VAL A 20 -17.29 -0.83 -1.59
C VAL A 20 -16.41 0.08 -2.43
N THR A 21 -15.41 0.68 -1.83
CA THR A 21 -14.43 1.54 -2.52
C THR A 21 -13.27 0.76 -3.17
N VAL A 22 -13.32 -0.57 -3.13
CA VAL A 22 -12.29 -1.46 -3.66
C VAL A 22 -12.78 -2.33 -4.79
N ALA A 23 -11.92 -2.53 -5.79
CA ALA A 23 -12.19 -3.41 -6.93
C ALA A 23 -11.69 -4.85 -6.70
N ARG A 24 -10.91 -5.06 -5.64
CA ARG A 24 -10.36 -6.36 -5.25
C ARG A 24 -10.33 -6.49 -3.73
N ALA A 25 -10.83 -7.61 -3.22
CA ALA A 25 -10.85 -7.93 -1.80
C ALA A 25 -11.03 -9.44 -1.61
N ILE A 26 -10.55 -9.95 -0.49
CA ILE A 26 -10.91 -11.28 0.00
C ILE A 26 -12.08 -11.09 0.98
N GLY A 27 -13.16 -11.84 0.80
CA GLY A 27 -14.37 -11.68 1.61
C GLY A 27 -15.49 -11.04 0.78
N ASP A 28 -16.30 -10.19 1.41
CA ASP A 28 -17.36 -9.38 0.78
C ASP A 28 -18.45 -10.14 0.01
N TRP A 29 -18.42 -11.48 0.07
CA TRP A 29 -19.31 -12.37 -0.68
C TRP A 29 -20.79 -12.17 -0.37
N HIS A 30 -21.10 -11.68 0.84
CA HIS A 30 -22.46 -11.43 1.30
C HIS A 30 -23.03 -10.10 0.81
N MET A 31 -22.19 -9.21 0.26
CA MET A 31 -22.63 -7.87 -0.11
C MET A 31 -23.44 -7.88 -1.41
N PRO A 32 -24.61 -7.24 -1.45
CA PRO A 32 -25.42 -7.13 -2.66
C PRO A 32 -24.63 -6.49 -3.80
N GLY A 33 -24.71 -7.04 -5.01
CA GLY A 33 -24.02 -6.47 -6.17
C GLY A 33 -22.51 -6.66 -6.19
N VAL A 34 -21.90 -7.28 -5.18
CA VAL A 34 -20.49 -7.73 -5.22
C VAL A 34 -20.38 -9.08 -5.93
N LYS A 35 -21.43 -9.90 -5.81
CA LYS A 35 -21.65 -11.12 -6.59
C LYS A 35 -22.23 -10.77 -7.95
N GLY A 36 -21.50 -11.07 -9.02
CA GLY A 36 -22.01 -10.82 -10.36
C GLY A 36 -22.75 -12.02 -10.96
N PHE A 37 -23.12 -11.86 -12.21
CA PHE A 37 -23.87 -12.84 -13.01
C PHE A 37 -22.90 -13.69 -13.83
N ASN A 38 -23.23 -14.97 -14.04
CA ASN A 38 -22.46 -15.89 -14.89
C ASN A 38 -20.95 -15.94 -14.58
N ASP A 39 -20.59 -16.13 -13.30
CA ASP A 39 -19.21 -16.26 -12.81
C ASP A 39 -18.28 -15.05 -13.03
N THR A 40 -18.83 -13.90 -13.44
CA THR A 40 -18.08 -12.63 -13.50
C THR A 40 -18.41 -11.78 -12.27
N TRP A 41 -17.41 -11.22 -11.59
CA TRP A 41 -17.59 -10.51 -10.32
C TRP A 41 -17.07 -9.06 -10.37
N PRO A 42 -17.87 -8.06 -9.98
CA PRO A 42 -17.42 -6.69 -9.84
C PRO A 42 -16.27 -6.50 -8.85
N VAL A 43 -16.18 -7.32 -7.80
CA VAL A 43 -15.01 -7.36 -6.88
C VAL A 43 -14.41 -8.76 -6.95
N ILE A 44 -13.08 -8.84 -7.17
CA ILE A 44 -12.38 -10.11 -7.35
C ILE A 44 -11.37 -10.34 -6.22
N ALA A 45 -11.13 -11.61 -5.86
CA ALA A 45 -10.09 -11.97 -4.90
C ALA A 45 -8.71 -12.17 -5.55
N GLU A 46 -8.64 -12.20 -6.89
CA GLU A 46 -7.40 -12.46 -7.63
C GLU A 46 -6.37 -11.34 -7.40
N PRO A 47 -5.20 -11.64 -6.80
CA PRO A 47 -4.19 -10.64 -6.52
C PRO A 47 -3.48 -10.16 -7.80
N GLU A 48 -2.74 -9.07 -7.68
CA GLU A 48 -1.69 -8.76 -8.65
C GLU A 48 -0.37 -9.32 -8.12
N ILE A 49 0.24 -10.23 -8.87
CA ILE A 49 1.51 -10.85 -8.49
C ILE A 49 2.63 -10.21 -9.32
N ARG A 50 3.65 -9.70 -8.63
CA ARG A 50 4.89 -9.22 -9.23
C ARG A 50 6.08 -9.88 -8.57
N SER A 51 7.06 -10.26 -9.38
CA SER A 51 8.35 -10.77 -8.92
C SER A 51 9.44 -9.78 -9.31
N LEU A 52 10.32 -9.48 -8.37
CA LEU A 52 11.41 -8.54 -8.55
C LEU A 52 12.69 -9.23 -8.08
N GLU A 53 13.71 -9.22 -8.92
CA GLU A 53 15.06 -9.62 -8.52
C GLU A 53 15.68 -8.47 -7.72
N LEU A 54 16.13 -8.78 -6.51
CA LEU A 54 16.81 -7.83 -5.64
C LEU A 54 18.27 -7.69 -6.04
N SER A 55 18.80 -6.50 -5.85
CA SER A 55 20.17 -6.11 -6.13
C SER A 55 20.78 -5.38 -4.93
N GLU A 56 22.09 -5.15 -4.97
CA GLU A 56 22.80 -4.44 -3.89
C GLU A 56 22.37 -2.97 -3.71
N VAL A 57 21.61 -2.41 -4.65
CA VAL A 57 21.05 -1.05 -4.55
C VAL A 57 19.66 -1.01 -3.92
N ASP A 58 19.03 -2.17 -3.69
CA ASP A 58 17.74 -2.25 -3.01
C ASP A 58 17.96 -2.20 -1.49
N GLU A 59 17.63 -1.07 -0.86
CA GLU A 59 17.93 -0.81 0.55
C GLU A 59 16.87 -1.43 1.49
N PHE A 60 15.59 -1.16 1.23
CA PHE A 60 14.47 -1.59 2.06
C PHE A 60 13.14 -1.62 1.30
N LEU A 61 12.14 -2.26 1.89
CA LEU A 61 10.74 -2.31 1.44
C LEU A 61 9.82 -1.75 2.53
N LEU A 62 8.88 -0.91 2.13
CA LEU A 62 7.78 -0.42 2.96
C LEU A 62 6.46 -1.02 2.49
N LEU A 63 5.70 -1.60 3.42
CA LEU A 63 4.32 -2.03 3.21
C LEU A 63 3.42 -1.22 4.14
N GLY A 64 2.26 -0.76 3.64
CA GLY A 64 1.30 -0.04 4.46
C GLY A 64 -0.12 -0.09 3.91
N CYS A 65 -1.10 0.19 4.77
CA CYS A 65 -2.50 0.38 4.37
C CYS A 65 -2.78 1.81 3.86
N ASP A 66 -3.98 2.04 3.35
CA ASP A 66 -4.50 3.39 3.02
C ASP A 66 -4.26 4.42 4.10
N GLY A 67 -4.49 4.11 5.37
CA GLY A 67 -4.26 5.08 6.45
C GLY A 67 -2.87 5.72 6.46
N LEU A 68 -1.83 5.01 5.97
CA LEU A 68 -0.51 5.60 5.72
C LEU A 68 -0.49 6.40 4.41
N TRP A 69 -0.93 5.78 3.31
CA TRP A 69 -0.79 6.33 1.96
C TRP A 69 -1.71 7.52 1.66
N ASP A 70 -2.77 7.70 2.43
CA ASP A 70 -3.67 8.85 2.33
C ASP A 70 -2.99 10.14 2.82
N VAL A 71 -1.96 10.03 3.66
CA VAL A 71 -1.19 11.16 4.18
C VAL A 71 0.27 11.19 3.71
N PHE A 72 0.77 10.10 3.11
CA PHE A 72 2.10 10.03 2.53
C PHE A 72 2.09 9.75 1.03
N THR A 73 2.82 10.58 0.28
CA THR A 73 3.30 10.13 -1.04
C THR A 73 4.38 9.07 -0.86
N SER A 74 4.50 8.14 -1.81
CA SER A 74 5.51 7.08 -1.74
C SER A 74 6.94 7.61 -1.65
N SER A 75 7.23 8.70 -2.35
CA SER A 75 8.55 9.37 -2.26
C SER A 75 8.78 9.95 -0.87
N ALA A 76 7.79 10.63 -0.29
CA ALA A 76 7.93 11.19 1.05
C ALA A 76 8.11 10.10 2.12
N ALA A 77 7.41 8.97 1.99
CA ALA A 77 7.56 7.83 2.88
C ALA A 77 8.97 7.21 2.77
N VAL A 78 9.48 7.00 1.56
CA VAL A 78 10.84 6.48 1.33
C VAL A 78 11.89 7.43 1.87
N ASP A 79 11.80 8.73 1.59
CA ASP A 79 12.75 9.72 2.09
C ASP A 79 12.73 9.80 3.63
N PHE A 80 11.55 9.70 4.23
CA PHE A 80 11.39 9.66 5.67
C PHE A 80 12.02 8.40 6.27
N ALA A 81 11.65 7.22 5.76
CA ALA A 81 12.16 5.93 6.22
C ALA A 81 13.67 5.84 6.07
N ARG A 82 14.22 6.26 4.93
CA ARG A 82 15.68 6.26 4.70
C ARG A 82 16.40 7.14 5.71
N ARG A 83 15.85 8.31 6.08
CA ARG A 83 16.43 9.14 7.16
C ARG A 83 16.41 8.43 8.51
N GLN A 84 15.29 7.80 8.88
CA GLN A 84 15.17 7.05 10.15
C GLN A 84 16.13 5.86 10.19
N LEU A 85 16.18 5.06 9.13
CA LEU A 85 17.09 3.91 9.03
C LEU A 85 18.56 4.33 9.06
N ARG A 86 18.93 5.48 8.50
CA ARG A 86 20.30 6.01 8.64
C ARG A 86 20.63 6.47 10.06
N GLU A 87 19.64 6.98 10.78
CA GLU A 87 19.85 7.48 12.14
C GLU A 87 20.07 6.34 13.14
N HIS A 88 19.32 5.25 13.01
CA HIS A 88 19.33 4.21 14.04
C HIS A 88 19.42 2.77 13.52
N ASN A 89 19.20 2.51 12.22
CA ASN A 89 19.26 1.18 11.60
C ASN A 89 18.37 0.11 12.27
N TYR A 90 17.15 0.48 12.65
CA TYR A 90 16.18 -0.41 13.32
C TYR A 90 14.82 -0.36 12.61
N PRO A 91 14.45 -1.37 11.81
CA PRO A 91 13.19 -1.37 11.05
C PRO A 91 11.94 -1.13 11.89
N GLU A 92 11.87 -1.69 13.10
CA GLU A 92 10.75 -1.49 14.03
C GLU A 92 10.56 -0.01 14.40
N ARG A 93 11.66 0.68 14.72
CA ARG A 93 11.63 2.11 15.05
C ARG A 93 11.25 2.95 13.84
N CYS A 94 11.69 2.56 12.64
CA CYS A 94 11.29 3.21 11.40
C CYS A 94 9.77 3.08 11.15
N SER A 95 9.20 1.88 11.31
CA SER A 95 7.75 1.67 11.21
C SER A 95 6.98 2.52 12.23
N LYS A 96 7.43 2.55 13.49
CA LYS A 96 6.82 3.37 14.53
C LYS A 96 6.87 4.86 14.20
N ALA A 97 8.02 5.35 13.72
CA ALA A 97 8.17 6.74 13.31
C ALA A 97 7.24 7.08 12.14
N LEU A 98 7.08 6.20 11.15
CA LEU A 98 6.12 6.40 10.05
C LEU A 98 4.68 6.52 10.55
N ILE A 99 4.27 5.69 11.52
CA ILE A 99 2.94 5.77 12.13
C ILE A 99 2.76 7.09 12.87
N GLU A 100 3.70 7.47 13.74
CA GLU A 100 3.63 8.73 14.50
C GLU A 100 3.56 9.95 13.58
N GLU A 101 4.31 9.92 12.48
CA GLU A 101 4.35 10.99 11.49
C GLU A 101 3.07 11.02 10.65
N ALA A 102 2.44 9.88 10.38
CA ALA A 102 1.12 9.82 9.75
C ALA A 102 0.03 10.39 10.66
N LEU A 103 0.07 10.08 11.97
CA LEU A 103 -0.84 10.67 12.96
C LEU A 103 -0.68 12.19 13.06
N LYS A 104 0.56 12.71 13.02
CA LYS A 104 0.82 14.16 12.96
C LYS A 104 0.31 14.82 11.69
N ARG A 105 0.26 14.08 10.57
CA ARG A 105 -0.40 14.51 9.32
C ARG A 105 -1.92 14.35 9.36
N ASN A 106 -2.49 14.05 10.53
CA ASN A 106 -3.92 13.94 10.74
C ASN A 106 -4.56 12.77 9.96
N ALA A 107 -3.86 11.64 9.85
CA ALA A 107 -4.45 10.39 9.38
C ALA A 107 -5.71 10.04 10.18
N GLN A 108 -6.78 9.67 9.48
CA GLN A 108 -8.11 9.42 10.07
C GLN A 108 -8.47 7.93 10.17
N ASP A 109 -7.66 7.07 9.55
CA ASP A 109 -7.90 5.63 9.49
C ASP A 109 -6.87 4.85 10.34
N ASN A 110 -7.08 3.55 10.48
CA ASN A 110 -6.12 2.63 11.04
C ASN A 110 -4.83 2.63 10.20
N ILE A 111 -3.69 2.56 10.88
CA ILE A 111 -2.38 2.66 10.25
C ILE A 111 -1.57 1.42 10.61
N THR A 112 -1.16 0.67 9.58
CA THR A 112 -0.24 -0.46 9.68
C THR A 112 0.94 -0.20 8.75
N VAL A 113 2.15 -0.40 9.26
CA VAL A 113 3.40 -0.22 8.49
C VAL A 113 4.39 -1.34 8.79
N ILE A 114 4.89 -1.99 7.74
CA ILE A 114 5.98 -2.96 7.84
C ILE A 114 7.20 -2.40 7.10
N THR A 115 8.33 -2.37 7.80
CA THR A 115 9.64 -2.01 7.22
C THR A 115 10.50 -3.26 7.16
N LEU A 116 11.03 -3.58 5.98
CA LEU A 116 11.93 -4.72 5.76
C LEU A 116 13.25 -4.19 5.18
N CYS A 117 14.37 -4.36 5.87
CA CYS A 117 15.69 -4.03 5.34
C CYS A 117 16.29 -5.25 4.64
N PHE A 118 16.85 -5.06 3.44
CA PHE A 118 17.53 -6.13 2.71
C PHE A 118 18.99 -6.28 3.13
N GLN A 119 19.56 -5.24 3.73
CA GLN A 119 20.94 -5.18 4.20
C GLN A 119 20.99 -5.05 5.73
N ALA A 120 22.04 -5.60 6.33
CA ALA A 120 22.27 -5.50 7.78
C ALA A 120 22.74 -4.10 8.21
N GLU A 121 23.45 -3.41 7.33
CA GLU A 121 23.97 -2.07 7.56
C GLU A 121 22.95 -0.99 7.17
N ALA A 122 23.12 0.20 7.75
CA ALA A 122 22.27 1.33 7.46
C ALA A 122 22.42 1.77 5.99
N PRO A 123 21.38 2.35 5.37
CA PRO A 123 21.48 2.88 4.01
C PRO A 123 22.66 3.86 3.88
N PRO A 124 23.53 3.71 2.87
CA PRO A 124 24.72 4.54 2.75
C PRO A 124 24.38 6.02 2.53
N ASP A 125 25.25 6.91 3.02
CA ASP A 125 25.12 8.35 2.78
C ASP A 125 25.62 8.72 1.37
N VAL A 126 24.85 8.31 0.37
CA VAL A 126 25.14 8.62 -1.03
C VAL A 126 24.40 9.89 -1.39
N THR A 127 25.15 10.96 -1.66
CA THR A 127 24.64 12.28 -2.05
C THR A 127 23.88 12.27 -3.37
N VAL A 128 23.98 11.19 -4.17
CA VAL A 128 23.25 10.99 -5.43
C VAL A 128 23.04 9.49 -5.67
N VAL A 129 22.07 8.85 -5.01
CA VAL A 129 21.40 7.71 -5.68
C VAL A 129 20.51 8.36 -6.71
N GLU A 130 20.71 8.09 -8.01
CA GLU A 130 19.76 8.57 -9.02
C GLU A 130 18.37 8.11 -8.57
N ARG A 131 17.48 9.08 -8.31
CA ARG A 131 16.09 8.85 -7.89
C ARG A 131 15.32 7.92 -8.86
N SER A 132 15.89 7.64 -10.02
CA SER A 132 15.44 6.71 -11.06
C SER A 132 15.46 5.23 -10.64
N THR A 133 16.24 4.83 -9.63
CA THR A 133 16.42 3.41 -9.27
C THR A 133 15.45 2.91 -8.19
N ILE A 134 14.67 3.79 -7.55
CA ILE A 134 13.66 3.37 -6.56
C ILE A 134 12.54 2.65 -7.30
N ARG A 135 12.56 1.31 -7.23
CA ARG A 135 11.45 0.47 -7.68
C ARG A 135 10.28 0.65 -6.73
N LYS A 136 9.34 1.52 -7.09
CA LYS A 136 8.11 1.77 -6.32
C LYS A 136 7.18 0.58 -6.45
N LEU A 137 7.14 -0.27 -5.44
CA LEU A 137 6.07 -1.24 -5.25
C LEU A 137 5.21 -0.78 -4.07
N ILE A 138 4.12 -0.06 -4.36
CA ILE A 138 3.11 0.26 -3.35
C ILE A 138 2.20 -0.96 -3.27
N LEU A 139 2.42 -1.81 -2.28
CA LEU A 139 1.43 -2.80 -1.86
C LEU A 139 0.44 -2.09 -0.95
N LYS A 140 -0.63 -1.56 -1.54
CA LYS A 140 -1.79 -1.06 -0.80
C LYS A 140 -2.61 -2.28 -0.38
N VAL A 141 -2.42 -2.72 0.85
CA VAL A 141 -3.29 -3.73 1.46
C VAL A 141 -4.48 -2.98 2.05
N ILE A 142 -5.65 -3.12 1.42
CA ILE A 142 -6.89 -2.58 1.96
C ILE A 142 -7.53 -3.68 2.78
N VAL A 143 -7.61 -3.47 4.09
CA VAL A 143 -8.39 -4.33 4.98
C VAL A 143 -9.80 -3.78 4.93
N ALA A 144 -10.70 -4.44 4.20
CA ALA A 144 -12.11 -4.09 4.25
C ALA A 144 -12.62 -4.40 5.66
N THR A 145 -12.72 -3.37 6.50
CA THR A 145 -13.52 -3.44 7.72
C THR A 145 -14.97 -3.25 7.32
N GLY A 146 -15.73 -4.34 7.34
CA GLY A 146 -17.19 -4.25 7.29
C GLY A 146 -17.72 -3.47 8.50
N PRO A 147 -18.93 -2.88 8.40
CA PRO A 147 -19.56 -2.15 9.50
C PRO A 147 -19.79 -3.02 10.75
#